data_AF-A0A939RKF2-F1
#
_entry.id   AF-A0A939RKF2-F1
#
_cell.length_a   1.000
_cell.length_b   1.000
_cell.length_c   1.000
_cell.angle_alpha   90.00
_cell.angle_beta   90.00
_cell.angle_gamma   90.00
#
_symmetry.space_group_name_H-M   'P 1'
#
loop_
_entity.id
_entity.type
_entity.pdbx_description
1 polymer ?
#
loop_
_entity_poly.entity_id
_entity_poly.type
_entity_poly.pdbx_seq_one_letter_code
_entity_poly.pdbx_strand_id
1 'polypeptide(L)'
;MEDKQYVEIDPLEKESEILSLFKDYDPKSYGKNDEGFDWIEEEDSRCVVISNPYSDNDLEINIGDMNEFTVYFGDAHDHFWAYQEEYEYMLDMIKKILLNEVCEAELNDADGKWFGFCYPNKSEIDKDPVELFDFCFNEKEFSKHLIKSGYSVSFSFWNPVDNKTITIPAKRKRK
;
A
#
# COMPACT_ATOMS: atom_id res chain seq x y z
N MET A 1 -4.42 -16.70 -28.77
CA MET A 1 -4.42 -15.84 -27.57
C MET A 1 -5.85 -15.35 -27.48
N GLU A 2 -6.61 -15.83 -26.49
CA GLU A 2 -7.91 -15.23 -26.20
C GLU A 2 -7.64 -13.83 -25.66
N ASP A 3 -8.26 -12.82 -26.26
CA ASP A 3 -8.27 -11.47 -25.71
C ASP A 3 -8.98 -11.56 -24.35
N LYS A 4 -8.22 -11.41 -23.26
CA LYS A 4 -8.80 -11.22 -21.93
C LYS A 4 -9.66 -9.97 -22.03
N GLN A 5 -10.99 -10.13 -22.01
CA GLN A 5 -11.91 -9.00 -22.01
C GLN A 5 -11.95 -8.45 -20.58
N TYR A 6 -11.25 -7.34 -20.35
CA TYR A 6 -11.39 -6.60 -19.09
C TYR A 6 -12.77 -5.97 -19.02
N VAL A 7 -13.43 -6.14 -17.87
CA VAL A 7 -14.71 -5.48 -17.58
C VAL A 7 -14.39 -4.14 -16.93
N GLU A 8 -14.53 -3.06 -17.70
CA GLU A 8 -14.44 -1.70 -17.19
C GLU A 8 -15.61 -1.41 -16.23
N ILE A 9 -15.31 -0.67 -15.17
CA ILE A 9 -16.28 -0.20 -14.18
C ILE A 9 -16.09 1.30 -13.95
N ASP A 10 -17.08 1.96 -13.38
CA ASP A 10 -16.95 3.34 -12.91
C ASP A 10 -16.57 3.33 -11.42
N PRO A 11 -15.40 3.85 -11.02
CA PRO A 11 -15.02 3.93 -9.61
C PRO A 11 -16.03 4.67 -8.75
N LEU A 12 -16.64 5.75 -9.26
CA LEU A 12 -17.58 6.57 -8.49
C LEU A 12 -18.84 5.80 -8.10
N GLU A 13 -19.25 4.81 -8.90
CA GLU A 13 -20.38 3.94 -8.58
C GLU A 13 -20.08 2.93 -7.44
N LYS A 14 -18.80 2.76 -7.05
CA LYS A 14 -18.38 1.78 -6.04
C LYS A 14 -18.34 2.28 -4.61
N GLU A 15 -18.46 3.59 -4.37
CA GLU A 15 -18.40 4.20 -3.03
C GLU A 15 -19.36 3.49 -2.04
N SER A 16 -20.65 3.40 -2.40
CA SER A 16 -21.66 2.78 -1.53
C SER A 16 -21.40 1.29 -1.27
N GLU A 17 -20.81 0.59 -2.24
CA GLU A 17 -20.44 -0.82 -2.11
C GLU A 17 -19.28 -0.99 -1.11
N ILE A 18 -18.22 -0.18 -1.24
CA ILE A 18 -17.06 -0.16 -0.34
C ILE A 18 -17.51 0.14 1.09
N LEU A 19 -18.31 1.18 1.29
CA LEU A 19 -18.85 1.55 2.62
C LEU A 19 -19.63 0.39 3.26
N SER A 20 -20.44 -0.32 2.46
CA SER A 20 -21.21 -1.47 2.93
C SER A 20 -20.34 -2.68 3.27
N LEU A 21 -19.33 -2.98 2.44
CA LEU A 21 -18.40 -4.09 2.62
C LEU A 21 -17.57 -3.95 3.90
N PHE A 22 -17.14 -2.73 4.23
CA PHE A 22 -16.29 -2.45 5.39
C PHE A 22 -17.04 -1.83 6.57
N LYS A 23 -18.37 -1.86 6.58
CA LYS A 23 -19.22 -1.22 7.61
C LYS A 23 -18.84 -1.52 9.07
N ASP A 24 -18.28 -2.71 9.33
CA ASP A 24 -17.91 -3.14 10.69
C ASP A 24 -16.67 -2.40 11.22
N TYR A 25 -15.97 -1.67 10.33
CA TYR A 25 -14.85 -0.77 10.63
C TYR A 25 -15.26 0.72 10.64
N ASP A 26 -16.57 1.03 10.55
CA ASP A 26 -17.13 2.40 10.55
C ASP A 26 -16.47 3.37 9.52
N PRO A 27 -16.42 2.99 8.23
CA PRO A 27 -15.80 3.81 7.20
C PRO A 27 -16.56 5.12 6.98
N LYS A 28 -15.83 6.20 6.70
CA LYS A 28 -16.38 7.52 6.40
C LYS A 28 -15.95 7.96 5.02
N SER A 29 -16.87 8.61 4.30
CA SER A 29 -16.58 9.17 2.98
C SER A 29 -16.49 10.68 3.06
N TYR A 30 -15.51 11.24 2.37
CA TYR A 30 -15.19 12.65 2.32
C TYR A 30 -15.05 13.12 0.87
N GLY A 31 -15.51 14.32 0.58
CA GLY A 31 -15.26 15.02 -0.67
C GLY A 31 -14.36 16.22 -0.47
N LYS A 32 -14.02 16.88 -1.59
CA LYS A 32 -13.16 18.06 -1.66
C LYS A 32 -13.50 19.19 -0.67
N ASN A 33 -14.79 19.34 -0.35
CA ASN A 33 -15.28 20.42 0.52
C ASN A 33 -15.24 20.07 2.02
N ASP A 34 -14.88 18.84 2.38
CA ASP A 34 -14.69 18.43 3.76
C ASP A 34 -13.32 18.89 4.30
N GLU A 35 -13.27 19.19 5.61
CA GLU A 35 -12.04 19.68 6.26
C GLU A 35 -10.93 18.63 6.17
N GLY A 36 -9.77 19.01 5.61
CA GLY A 36 -8.61 18.13 5.43
C GLY A 36 -8.54 17.39 4.10
N PHE A 37 -9.52 17.58 3.21
CA PHE A 37 -9.62 16.89 1.91
C PHE A 37 -9.56 17.83 0.70
N ASP A 38 -9.01 19.04 0.87
CA ASP A 38 -8.89 20.06 -0.19
C ASP A 38 -7.92 19.67 -1.32
N TRP A 39 -7.11 18.63 -1.10
CA TRP A 39 -6.23 18.01 -2.08
C TRP A 39 -6.96 17.17 -3.13
N ILE A 40 -8.21 16.74 -2.90
CA ILE A 40 -9.00 16.02 -3.90
C ILE A 40 -9.23 16.96 -5.09
N GLU A 41 -8.71 16.61 -6.27
CA GLU A 41 -8.74 17.51 -7.43
C GLU A 41 -10.14 17.58 -8.06
N GLU A 42 -10.74 16.42 -8.35
CA GLU A 42 -12.05 16.29 -8.99
C GLU A 42 -13.21 16.40 -8.00
N GLU A 43 -14.25 17.18 -8.34
CA GLU A 43 -15.37 17.49 -7.43
C GLU A 43 -16.18 16.24 -7.01
N ASP A 44 -16.31 15.29 -7.93
CA ASP A 44 -17.09 14.08 -7.73
C ASP A 44 -16.29 12.96 -7.05
N SER A 45 -14.96 13.06 -7.01
CA SER A 45 -14.10 12.09 -6.33
C SER A 45 -14.33 12.08 -4.82
N ARG A 46 -14.07 10.92 -4.23
CA ARG A 46 -14.32 10.64 -2.81
C ARG A 46 -13.12 9.95 -2.20
N CYS A 47 -12.80 10.31 -0.96
CA CYS A 47 -11.88 9.57 -0.12
C CYS A 47 -12.66 8.83 0.96
N VAL A 48 -12.63 7.50 0.91
CA VAL A 48 -13.16 6.64 1.98
C VAL A 48 -12.06 6.35 2.98
N VAL A 49 -12.25 6.75 4.23
CA VAL A 49 -11.29 6.57 5.33
C VAL A 49 -11.81 5.53 6.30
N ILE A 50 -10.95 4.58 6.65
CA ILE A 50 -11.15 3.60 7.71
C ILE A 50 -10.16 3.90 8.82
N SER A 51 -10.66 4.40 9.95
CA SER A 51 -9.80 4.79 11.06
C SER A 51 -9.19 3.59 11.78
N ASN A 52 -7.90 3.68 12.07
CA ASN A 52 -7.17 2.63 12.75
C ASN A 52 -7.37 2.72 14.27
N PRO A 53 -7.94 1.69 14.93
CA PRO A 53 -8.16 1.75 16.38
C PRO A 53 -6.89 1.58 17.20
N TYR A 54 -5.75 1.25 16.57
CA TYR A 54 -4.49 0.94 17.24
C TYR A 54 -3.40 1.99 17.02
N SER A 55 -3.53 2.87 16.02
CA SER A 55 -2.54 3.90 15.69
C SER A 55 -3.16 5.04 14.88
N ASP A 56 -2.38 6.07 14.56
CA ASP A 56 -2.81 7.17 13.68
C ASP A 56 -2.64 6.83 12.18
N ASN A 57 -2.31 5.58 11.84
CA ASN A 57 -2.14 5.11 10.47
C ASN A 57 -3.44 4.54 9.93
N ASP A 58 -4.32 5.43 9.49
CA ASP A 58 -5.60 5.11 8.85
C ASP A 58 -5.39 4.46 7.47
N LEU A 59 -6.41 3.75 6.99
CA LEU A 59 -6.45 3.27 5.61
C LEU A 59 -7.39 4.17 4.81
N GLU A 60 -6.91 4.68 3.68
CA GLU A 60 -7.67 5.59 2.82
C GLU A 60 -7.84 5.00 1.42
N ILE A 61 -8.99 5.23 0.81
CA ILE A 61 -9.31 4.80 -0.55
C ILE A 61 -9.81 6.02 -1.31
N ASN A 62 -8.97 6.56 -2.19
CA ASN A 62 -9.40 7.59 -3.13
C ASN A 62 -10.12 6.92 -4.31
N ILE A 63 -11.29 7.45 -4.66
CA ILE A 63 -12.21 6.88 -5.63
C ILE A 63 -12.49 7.94 -6.70
N GLY A 64 -12.18 7.63 -7.95
CA GLY A 64 -12.60 8.40 -9.12
C GLY A 64 -11.59 9.41 -9.63
N ASP A 65 -10.59 9.80 -8.83
CA ASP A 65 -9.48 10.62 -9.31
C ASP A 65 -8.75 9.89 -10.45
N MET A 66 -8.58 10.55 -11.59
CA MET A 66 -8.05 9.95 -12.83
C MET A 66 -8.79 8.69 -13.32
N ASN A 67 -10.05 8.48 -12.91
CA ASN A 67 -10.83 7.29 -13.22
C ASN A 67 -10.15 5.98 -12.77
N GLU A 68 -9.59 5.97 -11.56
CA GLU A 68 -9.01 4.80 -10.90
C GLU A 68 -9.37 4.75 -9.40
N PHE A 69 -8.85 3.73 -8.71
CA PHE A 69 -8.83 3.70 -7.24
C PHE A 69 -7.39 3.82 -6.76
N THR A 70 -7.18 4.54 -5.65
CA THR A 70 -5.88 4.58 -4.98
C THR A 70 -6.05 4.22 -3.52
N VAL A 71 -5.32 3.21 -3.05
CA VAL A 71 -5.32 2.81 -1.63
C VAL A 71 -4.07 3.36 -0.97
N TYR A 72 -4.24 4.08 0.14
CA TYR A 72 -3.16 4.57 0.99
C TYR A 72 -3.15 3.79 2.30
N PHE A 73 -1.98 3.31 2.70
CA PHE A 73 -1.78 2.69 4.01
C PHE A 73 -0.29 2.74 4.40
N GLY A 74 0.01 3.22 5.61
CA GLY A 74 1.40 3.53 5.97
C GLY A 74 1.93 4.70 5.14
N ASP A 75 3.18 4.60 4.69
CA ASP A 75 3.80 5.59 3.81
C ASP A 75 3.66 5.23 2.31
N ALA A 76 2.80 4.23 1.99
CA ALA A 76 2.62 3.68 0.66
C ALA A 76 1.26 4.01 0.05
N HIS A 77 1.20 3.98 -1.28
CA HIS A 77 -0.05 4.02 -2.03
C HIS A 77 0.02 3.13 -3.28
N ASP A 78 -1.03 2.39 -3.57
CA ASP A 78 -1.14 1.59 -4.80
C ASP A 78 -2.34 2.04 -5.64
N HIS A 79 -2.15 2.03 -6.96
CA HIS A 79 -3.15 2.39 -7.95
C HIS A 79 -3.78 1.13 -8.56
N PHE A 80 -5.11 1.12 -8.61
CA PHE A 80 -5.91 0.04 -9.19
C PHE A 80 -6.75 0.62 -10.31
N TRP A 81 -6.56 0.06 -11.50
CA TRP A 81 -7.30 0.51 -12.68
C TRP A 81 -8.78 0.23 -12.51
N ALA A 82 -9.63 0.97 -13.22
CA ALA A 82 -11.08 0.82 -13.19
C ALA A 82 -11.57 -0.45 -13.95
N TYR A 83 -11.00 -1.60 -13.60
CA TYR A 83 -11.38 -2.92 -14.07
C TYR A 83 -11.90 -3.75 -12.90
N GLN A 84 -12.91 -4.59 -13.16
CA GLN A 84 -13.53 -5.44 -12.12
C GLN A 84 -12.51 -6.37 -11.43
N GLU A 85 -11.54 -6.93 -12.17
CA GLU A 85 -10.48 -7.81 -11.62
C GLU A 85 -9.57 -7.04 -10.64
N GLU A 86 -9.18 -5.81 -11.00
CA GLU A 86 -8.34 -4.94 -10.16
C GLU A 86 -9.08 -4.47 -8.91
N TYR A 87 -10.36 -4.11 -9.05
CA TYR A 87 -11.23 -3.75 -7.93
C TYR A 87 -11.41 -4.91 -6.94
N GLU A 88 -11.64 -6.13 -7.41
CA GLU A 88 -11.75 -7.31 -6.55
C GLU A 88 -10.43 -7.60 -5.81
N TYR A 89 -9.31 -7.45 -6.50
CA TYR A 89 -7.98 -7.60 -5.91
C TYR A 89 -7.71 -6.53 -4.84
N MET A 90 -8.04 -5.26 -5.12
CA MET A 90 -7.97 -4.16 -4.15
C MET A 90 -8.77 -4.47 -2.88
N LEU A 91 -10.02 -4.92 -3.02
CA LEU A 91 -10.87 -5.25 -1.88
C LEU A 91 -10.30 -6.41 -1.04
N ASP A 92 -9.72 -7.43 -1.67
CA ASP A 92 -9.06 -8.54 -0.97
C ASP A 92 -7.82 -8.05 -0.20
N MET A 93 -7.01 -7.19 -0.82
CA MET A 93 -5.86 -6.56 -0.16
C MET A 93 -6.27 -5.76 1.06
N ILE A 94 -7.27 -4.87 0.94
CA ILE A 94 -7.79 -4.07 2.07
C ILE A 94 -8.28 -4.97 3.20
N LYS A 95 -9.06 -6.03 2.89
CA LYS A 95 -9.52 -6.98 3.90
C LYS A 95 -8.35 -7.62 4.66
N LYS A 96 -7.31 -8.05 3.95
CA LYS A 96 -6.13 -8.66 4.57
C LYS A 96 -5.31 -7.67 5.40
N ILE A 97 -5.22 -6.40 4.99
CA ILE A 97 -4.62 -5.34 5.82
C ILE A 97 -5.41 -5.20 7.12
N LEU A 98 -6.73 -5.01 7.04
CA LEU A 98 -7.58 -4.82 8.22
C LEU A 98 -7.61 -6.04 9.16
N LEU A 99 -7.47 -7.26 8.61
CA LEU A 99 -7.31 -8.50 9.36
C LEU A 99 -5.89 -8.71 9.91
N ASN A 100 -4.98 -7.78 9.63
CA ASN A 100 -3.59 -7.81 10.06
C ASN A 100 -2.81 -9.02 9.49
N GLU A 101 -3.22 -9.49 8.31
CA GLU A 101 -2.62 -10.59 7.55
C GLU A 101 -1.68 -10.11 6.45
N VAL A 102 -1.81 -8.86 6.01
CA VAL A 102 -0.91 -8.17 5.08
C VAL A 102 -0.44 -6.88 5.76
N CYS A 103 0.81 -6.48 5.50
CA CYS A 103 1.38 -5.21 5.97
C CYS A 103 1.97 -4.44 4.79
N GLU A 104 2.14 -3.14 4.98
CA GLU A 104 3.05 -2.35 4.14
C GLU A 104 4.50 -2.71 4.53
N ALA A 105 5.39 -2.80 3.54
CA ALA A 105 6.81 -2.98 3.77
C ALA A 105 7.61 -1.96 2.96
N GLU A 106 8.41 -1.16 3.64
CA GLU A 106 9.16 -0.05 3.08
C GLU A 106 10.67 -0.37 3.04
N LEU A 107 11.32 -0.19 1.89
CA LEU A 107 12.76 -0.37 1.73
C LEU A 107 13.47 0.99 1.71
N ASN A 108 14.38 1.16 2.67
CA ASN A 108 15.23 2.33 2.81
C ASN A 108 16.72 1.96 2.77
N ASP A 109 17.58 2.82 2.26
CA ASP A 109 19.02 2.68 2.51
C ASP A 109 19.39 3.08 3.95
N ALA A 110 20.67 2.91 4.32
CA ALA A 110 21.16 3.21 5.66
C ALA A 110 21.06 4.69 6.06
N ASP A 111 20.88 5.60 5.09
CA ASP A 111 20.70 7.04 5.32
C ASP A 111 19.20 7.42 5.38
N GLY A 112 18.29 6.45 5.25
CA GLY A 112 16.84 6.67 5.26
C GLY A 112 16.27 7.13 3.93
N LYS A 113 17.01 6.93 2.82
CA LYS A 113 16.47 7.21 1.49
C LYS A 113 15.59 6.05 1.02
N TRP A 114 14.36 6.37 0.61
CA TRP A 114 13.39 5.43 0.08
C TRP A 114 13.78 4.84 -1.28
N PHE A 115 13.49 3.54 -1.47
CA PHE A 115 13.71 2.79 -2.71
C PHE A 115 12.47 2.07 -3.25
N GLY A 116 11.47 1.81 -2.42
CA GLY A 116 10.27 1.08 -2.82
C GLY A 116 9.45 0.63 -1.61
N PHE A 117 8.18 0.29 -1.85
CA PHE A 117 7.34 -0.43 -0.90
C PHE A 117 6.72 -1.67 -1.56
N CYS A 118 6.17 -2.57 -0.76
CA CYS A 118 5.30 -3.65 -1.23
C CYS A 118 4.34 -4.09 -0.11
N TYR A 119 3.38 -4.97 -0.42
CA TYR A 119 2.38 -5.47 0.53
C TYR A 119 2.53 -6.98 0.81
N PRO A 120 3.55 -7.43 1.55
CA PRO A 120 3.71 -8.85 1.88
C PRO A 120 2.63 -9.36 2.81
N ASN A 121 2.33 -10.66 2.69
CA ASN A 121 1.59 -11.38 3.72
C ASN A 121 2.45 -11.51 4.98
N LYS A 122 1.81 -11.62 6.14
CA LYS A 122 2.45 -11.82 7.44
C LYS A 122 3.36 -13.05 7.47
N SER A 123 3.07 -14.08 6.67
CA SER A 123 3.91 -15.27 6.53
C SER A 123 5.22 -15.03 5.74
N GLU A 124 5.37 -13.86 5.12
CA GLU A 124 6.47 -13.52 4.22
C GLU A 124 7.48 -12.55 4.84
N ILE A 125 7.20 -11.98 6.02
CA ILE A 125 8.04 -10.96 6.69
C ILE A 125 9.40 -11.49 7.21
N ASP A 126 9.61 -12.80 7.12
CA ASP A 126 10.87 -13.48 7.43
C ASP A 126 11.62 -13.96 6.18
N LYS A 127 11.07 -13.71 4.97
CA LYS A 127 11.79 -13.94 3.71
C LYS A 127 12.99 -13.01 3.59
N ASP A 128 13.93 -13.37 2.70
CA ASP A 128 15.05 -12.49 2.37
C ASP A 128 14.50 -11.18 1.79
N PRO A 129 14.87 -10.00 2.33
CA PRO A 129 14.52 -8.71 1.74
C PRO A 129 14.83 -8.59 0.24
N VAL A 130 15.85 -9.31 -0.25
CA VAL A 130 16.18 -9.34 -1.68
C VAL A 130 15.11 -10.04 -2.51
N GLU A 131 14.48 -11.09 -1.97
CA GLU A 131 13.37 -11.78 -2.61
C GLU A 131 12.08 -10.96 -2.55
N LEU A 132 11.85 -10.27 -1.43
CA LEU A 132 10.66 -9.46 -1.24
C LEU A 132 10.64 -8.20 -2.13
N PHE A 133 11.80 -7.56 -2.30
CA PHE A 133 11.98 -6.37 -3.13
C PHE A 133 12.74 -6.68 -4.43
N ASP A 134 12.41 -7.81 -5.07
CA ASP A 134 13.10 -8.25 -6.28
C ASP A 134 13.10 -7.16 -7.37
N PHE A 135 12.02 -6.39 -7.50
CA PHE A 135 11.89 -5.26 -8.40
C PHE A 135 12.95 -4.16 -8.14
N CYS A 136 13.28 -3.88 -6.88
CA CYS A 136 14.38 -2.97 -6.53
C CYS A 136 15.75 -3.62 -6.77
N PHE A 137 15.93 -4.88 -6.39
CA PHE A 137 17.24 -5.55 -6.45
C PHE A 137 17.62 -6.04 -7.86
N ASN A 138 16.65 -6.14 -8.77
CA ASN A 138 16.88 -6.39 -10.19
C ASN A 138 17.45 -5.15 -10.90
N GLU A 139 17.25 -3.94 -10.33
CA GLU A 139 17.93 -2.74 -10.82
C GLU A 139 19.38 -2.73 -10.31
N LYS A 140 20.32 -2.74 -11.26
CA LYS A 140 21.74 -2.94 -10.99
C LYS A 140 22.35 -1.81 -10.17
N GLU A 141 21.93 -0.57 -10.42
CA GLU A 141 22.47 0.56 -9.65
C GLU A 141 21.90 0.62 -8.24
N PHE A 142 20.62 0.27 -8.05
CA PHE A 142 19.99 0.20 -6.73
C PHE A 142 20.58 -0.92 -5.88
N SER A 143 20.64 -2.14 -6.41
CA SER A 143 21.20 -3.29 -5.70
C SER A 143 22.65 -3.06 -5.25
N LYS A 144 23.51 -2.51 -6.11
CA LYS A 144 24.89 -2.17 -5.74
C LYS A 144 24.94 -1.14 -4.62
N HIS A 145 24.10 -0.11 -4.69
CA HIS A 145 24.03 0.93 -3.65
C HIS A 145 23.63 0.31 -2.32
N LEU A 146 22.46 -0.33 -2.27
CA LEU A 146 21.90 -0.96 -1.07
C LEU A 146 22.86 -1.98 -0.44
N ILE A 147 23.46 -2.86 -1.23
CA ILE A 147 24.43 -3.87 -0.72
C ILE A 147 25.69 -3.21 -0.14
N LYS A 148 26.10 -2.05 -0.70
CA LYS A 148 27.30 -1.33 -0.28
C LYS A 148 27.04 -0.46 0.96
N SER A 149 25.91 0.25 1.01
CA SER A 149 25.55 1.15 2.12
C SER A 149 24.94 0.40 3.31
N GLY A 150 24.37 -0.78 3.07
CA GLY A 150 23.38 -1.34 3.97
C GLY A 150 22.00 -0.72 3.71
N TYR A 151 20.97 -1.37 4.24
CA TYR A 151 19.57 -1.00 4.04
C TYR A 151 18.72 -1.51 5.20
N SER A 152 17.50 -1.01 5.30
CA SER A 152 16.48 -1.50 6.23
C SER A 152 15.16 -1.73 5.54
N VAL A 153 14.40 -2.70 6.05
CA VAL A 153 13.00 -2.91 5.70
C VAL A 153 12.16 -2.68 6.95
N SER A 154 11.23 -1.73 6.88
CA SER A 154 10.22 -1.50 7.92
C SER A 154 8.92 -2.16 7.48
N PHE A 155 8.25 -2.86 8.39
CA PHE A 155 6.97 -3.51 8.16
C PHE A 155 5.91 -2.84 9.04
N SER A 156 4.89 -2.27 8.40
CA SER A 156 3.82 -1.49 9.01
C SER A 156 2.50 -2.26 8.91
N PHE A 157 2.09 -2.84 10.02
CA PHE A 157 0.86 -3.63 10.17
C PHE A 157 -0.31 -2.74 10.63
N TRP A 158 -1.54 -3.19 10.34
CA TRP A 158 -2.74 -2.54 10.85
C TRP A 158 -2.73 -2.47 12.38
N ASN A 159 -2.36 -3.57 13.03
CA ASN A 159 -2.04 -3.57 14.45
C ASN A 159 -0.52 -3.43 14.65
N PRO A 160 -0.05 -2.28 15.17
CA PRO A 160 1.37 -1.97 15.27
C PRO A 160 2.13 -2.86 16.25
N VAL A 161 1.44 -3.70 17.03
CA VAL A 161 2.10 -4.72 17.88
C VAL A 161 2.95 -5.70 17.06
N ASP A 162 2.61 -5.89 15.79
CA ASP A 162 3.34 -6.76 14.86
C ASP A 162 4.36 -6.01 13.99
N ASN A 163 4.48 -4.68 14.14
CA ASN A 163 5.48 -3.90 13.40
C ASN A 163 6.88 -4.42 13.67
N LYS A 164 7.69 -4.42 12.61
CA LYS A 164 9.05 -4.99 12.64
C LYS A 164 9.95 -4.16 11.74
N THR A 165 11.23 -4.06 12.12
CA THR A 165 12.26 -3.53 11.23
C THR A 165 13.40 -4.53 11.13
N ILE A 166 13.85 -4.79 9.91
CA ILE A 166 15.06 -5.59 9.61
C ILE A 166 16.13 -4.63 9.11
N THR A 167 17.33 -4.67 9.70
CA THR A 167 18.46 -3.86 9.24
C THR A 167 19.58 -4.76 8.73
N ILE A 168 19.98 -4.54 7.48
CA ILE A 168 21.09 -5.22 6.83
C ILE A 168 22.29 -4.27 6.77
N PRO A 169 23.38 -4.55 7.50
CA PRO A 169 24.54 -3.66 7.52
C PRO A 169 25.31 -3.71 6.19
N ALA A 170 26.01 -2.62 5.88
CA ALA A 170 26.96 -2.56 4.78
C ALA A 170 27.94 -3.74 4.78
N LYS A 171 28.19 -4.34 3.61
CA LYS A 171 29.29 -5.30 3.45
C LYS A 171 30.62 -4.58 3.68
N ARG A 172 31.21 -4.74 4.88
CA ARG A 172 32.59 -4.29 5.15
C ARG A 172 33.54 -5.05 4.23
N LYS A 173 34.39 -4.34 3.48
CA LYS A 173 35.57 -4.97 2.85
C LYS A 173 36.41 -5.57 3.98
N ARG A 174 36.60 -6.90 3.97
CA ARG A 174 37.65 -7.54 4.76
C ARG A 174 38.97 -6.84 4.40
N LYS A 175 39.61 -6.22 5.40
CA LYS A 175 40.95 -5.65 5.26
C LYS A 175 41.95 -6.77 5.04
#